data_AF-A0A3B5MJQ5-F1
#
_entry.id   AF-A0A3B5MJQ5-F1
#
_cell.length_a   1.000
_cell.length_b   1.000
_cell.length_c   1.000
_cell.angle_alpha   90.00
_cell.angle_beta   90.00
_cell.angle_gamma   90.00
#
_symmetry.space_group_name_H-M   'P 1'
#
loop_
_entity.id
_entity.type
_entity.pdbx_description
1 polymer ?
#
loop_
_entity_poly.entity_id
_entity_poly.type
_entity_poly.pdbx_seq_one_letter_code
_entity_poly.pdbx_strand_id
1 'polypeptide(L)'
;MAPTLATAFARRWWMAVSAIIENLLFSAVLLGWGSLLIMLKSEGFYSYLCNEEGEMNGWLICKEQDEMLNLAFTVGSFLLSAITLPLGIVMDKYGPRKLRLLGSTCFGFSCLLIAYGAYQPNELSVLIFIALTFNGFGGMCMTFTSLTLPNMFGNLRSTFIALMIGSYASSAVTFPGVKVIYDFGASFITILVVWASCAGLVFLNCFFNWPLEPFPGPEDMDYTSVAKTVAYLLTTVGRPESFLKSIMSPIFMLSASTMCITQLRLLFYMGAMNSVLEVLCDGNLDTVSLYSSIFGVLQLLCLMTTPVIGQIMDWKLKDCDDGEEDKEPLSNCCNFLV
;
A
#
# COMPACT_ATOMS: atom_id res chain seq x y z
N MET A 1 10.17 13.72 -31.20
CA MET A 1 9.98 12.51 -32.04
C MET A 1 9.20 11.50 -31.20
N ALA A 2 8.08 10.98 -31.69
CA ALA A 2 7.35 9.94 -30.97
C ALA A 2 8.19 8.66 -30.86
N PRO A 3 8.17 7.94 -29.73
CA PRO A 3 8.95 6.72 -29.57
C PRO A 3 8.48 5.63 -30.54
N THR A 4 9.39 4.71 -30.90
CA THR A 4 9.01 3.53 -31.69
C THR A 4 8.06 2.62 -30.90
N LEU A 5 7.27 1.79 -31.59
CA LEU A 5 6.36 0.84 -30.95
C LEU A 5 7.08 -0.10 -29.99
N ALA A 6 8.28 -0.57 -30.36
CA ALA A 6 9.11 -1.42 -29.51
C ALA A 6 9.56 -0.69 -28.22
N THR A 7 9.96 0.58 -28.34
CA THR A 7 10.33 1.41 -27.18
C THR A 7 9.13 1.67 -26.27
N ALA A 8 7.95 1.94 -26.84
CA ALA A 8 6.72 2.15 -26.08
C ALA A 8 6.30 0.88 -25.32
N PHE A 9 6.36 -0.28 -25.98
CA PHE A 9 6.07 -1.58 -25.35
C PHE A 9 7.03 -1.89 -24.21
N ALA A 10 8.35 -1.71 -24.42
CA ALA A 10 9.35 -1.93 -23.38
C ALA A 10 9.14 -1.01 -22.17
N ARG A 11 8.85 0.28 -22.40
CA ARG A 11 8.57 1.24 -21.32
C ARG A 11 7.31 0.88 -20.53
N ARG A 12 6.25 0.44 -21.21
CA ARG A 12 5.00 0.01 -20.56
C ARG A 12 5.24 -1.15 -19.60
N TRP A 13 5.97 -2.17 -20.03
CA TRP A 13 6.30 -3.32 -19.18
C TRP A 13 7.28 -2.98 -18.08
N TRP A 14 8.27 -2.13 -18.35
CA TRP A 14 9.17 -1.62 -17.33
C TRP A 14 8.41 -0.95 -16.19
N MET A 15 7.51 0.00 -16.51
CA MET A 15 6.69 0.68 -15.52
C MET A 15 5.81 -0.28 -14.72
N ALA A 16 5.18 -1.26 -15.38
CA ALA A 16 4.32 -2.22 -14.70
C ALA A 16 5.09 -3.13 -13.74
N VAL A 17 6.22 -3.69 -14.18
CA VAL A 17 7.05 -4.57 -13.36
C VAL A 17 7.70 -3.79 -12.22
N SER A 18 8.25 -2.61 -12.50
CA SER A 18 8.85 -1.78 -11.46
C SER A 18 7.80 -1.37 -10.44
N ALA A 19 6.58 -1.01 -10.86
CA ALA A 19 5.51 -0.65 -9.92
C ALA A 19 5.09 -1.79 -9.00
N ILE A 20 5.03 -3.04 -9.50
CA ILE A 20 4.73 -4.22 -8.67
C ILE A 20 5.84 -4.44 -7.64
N ILE A 21 7.11 -4.39 -8.06
CA ILE A 21 8.26 -4.55 -7.16
C ILE A 21 8.32 -3.41 -6.14
N GLU A 22 8.11 -2.17 -6.59
CA GLU A 22 8.10 -0.98 -5.75
C GLU A 22 6.97 -1.03 -4.73
N ASN A 23 5.77 -1.45 -5.13
CA ASN A 23 4.67 -1.68 -4.19
C ASN A 23 5.04 -2.76 -3.18
N LEU A 24 5.57 -3.91 -3.62
CA LEU A 24 5.94 -5.00 -2.73
C LEU A 24 6.95 -4.55 -1.66
N LEU A 25 7.94 -3.74 -2.04
CA LEU A 25 9.05 -3.37 -1.15
C LEU A 25 8.83 -2.05 -0.37
N PHE A 26 7.94 -1.18 -0.81
CA PHE A 26 7.85 0.18 -0.27
C PHE A 26 6.42 0.68 0.02
N SER A 27 5.38 -0.13 -0.21
CA SER A 27 3.99 0.32 0.06
C SER A 27 3.54 0.10 1.50
N ALA A 28 2.71 -0.91 1.76
CA ALA A 28 2.13 -1.21 3.06
C ALA A 28 2.97 -2.21 3.86
N VAL A 29 4.28 -1.95 3.94
CA VAL A 29 5.19 -2.82 4.68
C VAL A 29 4.84 -2.91 6.16
N LEU A 30 4.20 -1.87 6.72
CA LEU A 30 3.63 -1.87 8.07
C LEU A 30 2.67 -3.03 8.33
N LEU A 31 2.04 -3.62 7.32
CA LEU A 31 1.26 -4.85 7.49
C LEU A 31 2.13 -6.02 8.01
N GLY A 32 3.44 -6.02 7.74
CA GLY A 32 4.40 -6.97 8.31
C GLY A 32 4.87 -6.62 9.73
N TRP A 33 4.15 -5.76 10.45
CA TRP A 33 4.58 -5.16 11.73
C TRP A 33 5.16 -6.15 12.72
N GLY A 34 4.57 -7.35 12.85
CA GLY A 34 5.02 -8.34 13.82
C GLY A 34 6.51 -8.68 13.73
N SER A 35 7.08 -8.71 12.53
CA SER A 35 8.53 -8.94 12.35
C SER A 35 9.36 -7.70 12.71
N LEU A 36 8.89 -6.49 12.37
CA LEU A 36 9.56 -5.25 12.74
C LEU A 36 9.54 -5.01 14.24
N LEU A 37 8.42 -5.29 14.92
CA LEU A 37 8.28 -5.14 16.37
C LEU A 37 9.37 -5.95 17.10
N ILE A 38 9.59 -7.20 16.70
CA ILE A 38 10.63 -8.06 17.29
C ILE A 38 12.03 -7.46 17.06
N MET A 39 12.33 -6.97 15.85
CA MET A 39 13.61 -6.31 15.56
C MET A 39 13.80 -5.05 16.42
N LEU A 40 12.77 -4.20 16.56
CA LEU A 40 12.84 -2.99 17.38
C LEU A 40 13.08 -3.30 18.86
N LYS A 41 12.43 -4.34 19.41
CA LYS A 41 12.69 -4.81 20.78
C LYS A 41 14.14 -5.28 20.94
N SER A 42 14.64 -6.03 19.96
CA SER A 42 16.02 -6.54 19.97
C SER A 42 17.09 -5.44 19.85
N GLU A 43 16.72 -4.27 19.31
CA GLU A 43 17.55 -3.07 19.22
C GLU A 43 17.37 -2.14 20.43
N GLY A 44 16.57 -2.53 21.43
CA GLY A 44 16.42 -1.80 22.68
C GLY A 44 15.44 -0.62 22.63
N PHE A 45 14.60 -0.50 21.61
CA PHE A 45 13.62 0.59 21.55
C PHE A 45 12.70 0.54 22.77
N TYR A 46 12.59 1.64 23.52
CA TYR A 46 11.80 1.75 24.75
C TYR A 46 12.14 0.74 25.87
N SER A 47 13.30 0.08 25.83
CA SER A 47 13.68 -0.88 26.88
C SER A 47 13.78 -0.24 28.27
N TYR A 48 14.05 1.07 28.34
CA TYR A 48 14.12 1.85 29.58
C TYR A 48 12.78 1.98 30.33
N LEU A 49 11.66 1.64 29.69
CA LEU A 49 10.35 1.59 30.35
C LEU A 49 10.18 0.33 31.20
N CYS A 50 11.02 -0.67 30.98
CA CYS A 50 10.93 -1.98 31.62
C CYS A 50 11.73 -2.00 32.92
N ASN A 51 11.13 -2.57 33.98
CA ASN A 51 11.79 -2.66 35.29
C ASN A 51 12.42 -4.03 35.55
N GLU A 52 11.76 -5.18 35.29
CA GLU A 52 12.34 -6.54 35.51
C GLU A 52 11.69 -7.67 34.66
N GLU A 53 11.10 -7.37 33.50
CA GLU A 53 10.46 -8.39 32.64
C GLU A 53 11.38 -8.78 31.47
N GLY A 54 11.70 -10.08 31.37
CA GLY A 54 12.35 -10.75 30.23
C GLY A 54 13.68 -10.16 29.74
N GLU A 55 14.38 -10.89 28.88
CA GLU A 55 15.58 -10.37 28.21
C GLU A 55 15.63 -10.85 26.75
N MET A 56 15.89 -9.93 25.82
CA MET A 56 16.08 -10.21 24.41
C MET A 56 17.33 -9.47 23.92
N ASN A 57 18.37 -10.21 23.54
CA ASN A 57 19.65 -9.66 23.06
C ASN A 57 20.28 -8.61 24.00
N GLY A 58 20.20 -8.81 25.33
CA GLY A 58 20.76 -7.86 26.30
C GLY A 58 19.81 -6.73 26.71
N TRP A 59 18.59 -6.67 26.16
CA TRP A 59 17.60 -5.64 26.46
C TRP A 59 16.38 -6.22 27.20
N LEU A 60 15.88 -5.46 28.18
CA LEU A 60 14.63 -5.80 28.88
C LEU A 60 13.42 -5.66 27.96
N ILE A 61 12.44 -6.55 28.14
CA ILE A 61 11.22 -6.60 27.32
C ILE A 61 9.96 -6.69 28.20
N CYS A 62 9.07 -5.73 28.08
CA CYS A 62 7.88 -5.64 28.94
C CYS A 62 6.63 -5.25 28.16
N LYS A 63 5.48 -5.37 28.81
CA LYS A 63 4.18 -4.99 28.22
C LYS A 63 4.12 -3.51 27.83
N GLU A 64 4.68 -2.62 28.64
CA GLU A 64 4.67 -1.16 28.40
C GLU A 64 5.46 -0.79 27.14
N GLN A 65 6.55 -1.51 26.86
CA GLN A 65 7.34 -1.36 25.63
C GLN A 65 6.48 -1.69 24.40
N ASP A 66 5.74 -2.81 24.44
CA ASP A 66 4.87 -3.24 23.36
C ASP A 66 3.70 -2.27 23.15
N GLU A 67 3.11 -1.73 24.22
CA GLU A 67 2.04 -0.73 24.13
C GLU A 67 2.52 0.55 23.40
N MET A 68 3.70 1.06 23.74
CA MET A 68 4.28 2.24 23.09
C MET A 68 4.63 2.01 21.62
N LEU A 69 5.22 0.87 21.29
CA LEU A 69 5.54 0.50 19.90
C LEU A 69 4.28 0.26 19.06
N ASN A 70 3.27 -0.41 19.61
CA ASN A 70 1.99 -0.64 18.93
C ASN A 70 1.19 0.65 18.75
N LEU A 71 1.32 1.63 19.66
CA LEU A 71 0.77 2.95 19.48
C LEU A 71 1.43 3.67 18.28
N ALA A 72 2.76 3.61 18.17
CA ALA A 72 3.47 4.17 17.03
C ALA A 72 3.06 3.50 15.70
N PHE A 73 2.93 2.17 15.69
CA PHE A 73 2.37 1.42 14.56
C PHE A 73 0.95 1.87 14.19
N THR A 74 0.11 2.11 15.19
CA THR A 74 -1.27 2.59 14.98
C THR A 74 -1.28 3.96 14.30
N VAL A 75 -0.42 4.89 14.72
CA VAL A 75 -0.29 6.22 14.10
C VAL A 75 0.17 6.11 12.65
N GLY A 76 1.21 5.32 12.37
CA GLY A 76 1.69 5.11 11.01
C GLY A 76 0.66 4.45 10.09
N SER A 77 -0.01 3.41 10.59
CA SER A 77 -1.02 2.66 9.83
C SER A 77 -2.33 3.43 9.65
N PHE A 78 -2.68 4.32 10.58
CA PHE A 78 -3.81 5.23 10.40
C PHE A 78 -3.63 6.10 9.15
N LEU A 79 -2.42 6.58 8.90
CA LEU A 79 -2.12 7.34 7.69
C LEU A 79 -2.18 6.50 6.42
N LEU A 80 -2.06 5.16 6.48
CA LEU A 80 -2.33 4.34 5.30
C LEU A 80 -3.78 4.52 4.81
N SER A 81 -4.72 4.75 5.72
CA SER A 81 -6.14 4.88 5.36
C SER A 81 -6.58 6.34 5.23
N ALA A 82 -6.22 7.19 6.19
CA ALA A 82 -6.77 8.54 6.35
C ALA A 82 -6.43 9.51 5.21
N ILE A 83 -5.26 9.33 4.59
CA ILE A 83 -4.79 10.24 3.54
C ILE A 83 -5.30 9.84 2.14
N THR A 84 -5.99 8.71 1.99
CA THR A 84 -6.41 8.18 0.69
C THR A 84 -7.26 9.18 -0.09
N LEU A 85 -8.26 9.79 0.55
CA LEU A 85 -9.12 10.79 -0.10
C LEU A 85 -8.36 12.08 -0.44
N PRO A 86 -7.62 12.72 0.49
CA PRO A 86 -6.75 13.85 0.15
C PRO A 86 -5.76 13.56 -0.97
N LEU A 87 -5.11 12.39 -0.94
CA LEU A 87 -4.15 11.97 -1.96
C LEU A 87 -4.82 11.83 -3.32
N GLY A 88 -6.06 11.32 -3.39
CA GLY A 88 -6.81 11.27 -4.64
C GLY A 88 -7.02 12.65 -5.25
N ILE A 89 -7.52 13.61 -4.47
CA ILE A 89 -7.71 15.00 -4.93
C ILE A 89 -6.39 15.63 -5.39
N VAL A 90 -5.31 15.39 -4.64
CA VAL A 90 -3.96 15.89 -4.99
C VAL A 90 -3.44 15.23 -6.26
N MET A 91 -3.67 13.93 -6.43
CA MET A 91 -3.24 13.17 -7.61
C MET A 91 -3.97 13.66 -8.86
N ASP A 92 -5.26 13.93 -8.77
CA ASP A 92 -6.06 14.45 -9.88
C ASP A 92 -5.58 15.85 -10.30
N LYS A 93 -5.16 16.69 -9.34
CA LYS A 93 -4.71 18.07 -9.62
C LYS A 93 -3.25 18.19 -10.07
N TYR A 94 -2.35 17.44 -9.44
CA TYR A 94 -0.90 17.60 -9.61
C TYR A 94 -0.22 16.47 -10.38
N GLY A 95 -0.98 15.41 -10.70
CA GLY A 95 -0.50 14.24 -11.42
C GLY A 95 0.28 13.25 -10.54
N PRO A 96 0.47 12.02 -11.02
CA PRO A 96 1.05 10.93 -10.23
C PRO A 96 2.56 11.10 -9.97
N ARG A 97 3.34 11.68 -10.89
CA ARG A 97 4.81 11.74 -10.75
C ARG A 97 5.25 12.51 -9.50
N LYS A 98 4.69 13.71 -9.27
CA LYS A 98 5.08 14.57 -8.14
C LYS A 98 4.77 13.88 -6.82
N LEU A 99 3.61 13.23 -6.75
CA LEU A 99 3.15 12.51 -5.56
C LEU A 99 4.03 11.28 -5.28
N ARG A 100 4.42 10.54 -6.32
CA ARG A 100 5.31 9.38 -6.19
C ARG A 100 6.73 9.78 -5.76
N LEU A 101 7.28 10.88 -6.30
CA LEU A 101 8.59 11.41 -5.87
C LEU A 101 8.58 11.82 -4.39
N LEU A 102 7.51 12.52 -3.96
CA LEU A 102 7.31 12.87 -2.56
C LEU A 102 7.22 11.60 -1.69
N GLY A 103 6.40 10.63 -2.10
CA GLY A 103 6.21 9.38 -1.38
C GLY A 103 7.51 8.59 -1.19
N SER A 104 8.29 8.44 -2.25
CA SER A 104 9.59 7.76 -2.23
C SER A 104 10.59 8.46 -1.29
N THR A 105 10.59 9.80 -1.29
CA THR A 105 11.45 10.60 -0.41
C THR A 105 11.04 10.44 1.05
N CYS A 106 9.73 10.52 1.34
CA CYS A 106 9.21 10.29 2.69
C CYS A 106 9.52 8.88 3.19
N PHE A 107 9.38 7.85 2.35
CA PHE A 107 9.72 6.49 2.73
C PHE A 107 11.23 6.34 3.02
N GLY A 108 12.10 6.83 2.14
CA GLY A 108 13.55 6.81 2.39
C GLY A 108 13.94 7.56 3.66
N PHE A 109 13.34 8.73 3.91
CA PHE A 109 13.52 9.51 5.13
C PHE A 109 13.05 8.74 6.38
N SER A 110 11.93 8.00 6.29
CA SER A 110 11.47 7.14 7.39
C SER A 110 12.50 6.09 7.77
N CYS A 111 13.09 5.39 6.79
CA CYS A 111 14.11 4.37 7.05
C CYS A 111 15.34 4.98 7.76
N LEU A 112 15.77 6.16 7.34
CA LEU A 112 16.88 6.88 7.99
C LEU A 112 16.54 7.31 9.42
N LEU A 113 15.30 7.73 9.69
CA LEU A 113 14.86 8.06 11.05
C LEU A 113 14.84 6.82 11.96
N ILE A 114 14.37 5.67 11.47
CA ILE A 114 14.42 4.41 12.26
C ILE A 114 15.88 4.04 12.54
N ALA A 115 16.76 4.14 11.54
CA ALA A 115 18.17 3.82 11.68
C ALA A 115 18.87 4.74 12.69
N TYR A 116 18.55 6.05 12.66
CA TYR A 116 19.06 7.02 13.62
C TYR A 116 18.50 6.77 15.03
N GLY A 117 17.23 6.35 15.15
CA GLY A 117 16.64 5.91 16.41
C GLY A 117 17.37 4.72 17.04
N ALA A 118 17.75 3.74 16.21
CA ALA A 118 18.48 2.54 16.64
C ALA A 118 19.92 2.83 17.09
N TYR A 119 20.52 3.93 16.65
CA TYR A 119 21.87 4.32 17.08
C TYR A 119 21.93 4.68 18.58
N GLN A 120 20.88 5.30 19.12
CA GLN A 120 20.79 5.66 20.54
C GLN A 120 19.35 5.45 21.06
N PRO A 121 18.93 4.19 21.28
CA PRO A 121 17.53 3.84 21.51
C PRO A 121 16.95 4.48 22.78
N ASN A 122 17.73 4.63 23.86
CA ASN A 122 17.22 5.20 25.13
C ASN A 122 16.75 6.67 25.02
N GLU A 123 17.30 7.44 24.09
CA GLU A 123 16.95 8.87 23.92
C GLU A 123 16.15 9.11 22.64
N LEU A 124 16.38 8.31 21.59
CA LEU A 124 15.83 8.53 20.26
C LEU A 124 14.68 7.59 19.89
N SER A 125 14.25 6.67 20.77
CA SER A 125 13.11 5.78 20.50
C SER A 125 11.85 6.53 20.05
N VAL A 126 11.64 7.76 20.54
CA VAL A 126 10.48 8.60 20.17
C VAL A 126 10.42 8.96 18.68
N LEU A 127 11.55 8.92 17.96
CA LEU A 127 11.58 9.17 16.52
C LEU A 127 10.76 8.13 15.74
N ILE A 128 10.50 6.95 16.31
CA ILE A 128 9.71 5.91 15.66
C ILE A 128 8.31 6.39 15.29
N PHE A 129 7.69 7.27 16.08
CA PHE A 129 6.39 7.87 15.76
C PHE A 129 6.44 8.67 14.45
N ILE A 130 7.45 9.53 14.31
CA ILE A 130 7.64 10.35 13.12
C ILE A 130 8.03 9.48 11.92
N ALA A 131 8.89 8.48 12.17
CA ALA A 131 9.33 7.57 11.13
C ALA A 131 8.17 6.75 10.54
N LEU A 132 7.37 6.09 11.37
CA LEU A 132 6.24 5.28 10.91
C LEU A 132 5.14 6.13 10.24
N THR A 133 4.98 7.39 10.67
CA THR A 133 4.12 8.38 9.99
C THR A 133 4.57 8.61 8.54
N PHE A 134 5.85 8.91 8.33
CA PHE A 134 6.40 9.08 6.98
C PHE A 134 6.43 7.78 6.17
N ASN A 135 6.60 6.64 6.82
CA ASN A 135 6.57 5.33 6.18
C ASN A 135 5.18 5.03 5.61
N GLY A 136 4.12 5.17 6.43
CA GLY A 136 2.73 5.00 6.00
C GLY A 136 2.33 6.00 4.91
N PHE A 137 2.67 7.28 5.10
CA PHE A 137 2.40 8.31 4.09
C PHE A 137 3.10 8.02 2.75
N GLY A 138 4.39 7.68 2.80
CA GLY A 138 5.19 7.34 1.63
C GLY A 138 4.64 6.12 0.89
N GLY A 139 4.28 5.08 1.66
CA GLY A 139 3.72 3.83 1.15
C GLY A 139 2.42 4.01 0.39
N MET A 140 1.51 4.84 0.90
CA MET A 140 0.26 5.15 0.20
C MET A 140 0.47 5.99 -1.05
N CYS A 141 1.37 6.97 -1.01
CA CYS A 141 1.70 7.77 -2.19
C CYS A 141 2.19 6.85 -3.34
N MET A 142 3.04 5.87 -3.04
CA MET A 142 3.48 4.89 -4.04
C MET A 142 2.33 4.02 -4.55
N THR A 143 1.49 3.51 -3.66
CA THR A 143 0.36 2.65 -4.03
C THR A 143 -0.64 3.38 -4.92
N PHE A 144 -1.09 4.55 -4.49
CA PHE A 144 -2.15 5.30 -5.16
C PHE A 144 -1.72 5.73 -6.57
N THR A 145 -0.46 6.15 -6.70
CA THR A 145 0.10 6.48 -8.02
C THR A 145 0.26 5.25 -8.92
N SER A 146 0.57 4.07 -8.36
CA SER A 146 0.62 2.80 -9.10
C SER A 146 -0.75 2.37 -9.65
N LEU A 147 -1.86 2.71 -8.97
CA LEU A 147 -3.22 2.38 -9.43
C LEU A 147 -3.65 3.10 -10.72
N THR A 148 -2.89 4.10 -11.17
CA THR A 148 -3.12 4.81 -12.44
C THR A 148 -2.52 4.09 -13.65
N LEU A 149 -1.51 3.23 -13.45
CA LEU A 149 -0.82 2.52 -14.54
C LEU A 149 -1.67 1.48 -15.29
N PRO A 150 -2.56 0.70 -14.63
CA PRO A 150 -3.37 -0.32 -15.30
C PRO A 150 -4.23 0.20 -16.45
N ASN A 151 -4.54 1.51 -16.49
CA ASN A 151 -5.29 2.12 -17.59
C ASN A 151 -4.59 1.96 -18.95
N MET A 152 -3.25 1.80 -18.97
CA MET A 152 -2.52 1.50 -20.22
C MET A 152 -2.79 0.08 -20.76
N PHE A 153 -3.43 -0.79 -19.98
CA PHE A 153 -3.59 -2.21 -20.30
C PHE A 153 -4.92 -2.60 -20.96
N GLY A 154 -5.80 -1.63 -21.24
CA GLY A 154 -7.04 -1.84 -21.99
C GLY A 154 -7.84 -3.02 -21.41
N ASN A 155 -8.02 -4.08 -22.20
CA ASN A 155 -8.78 -5.29 -21.83
C ASN A 155 -8.23 -6.08 -20.65
N LEU A 156 -7.02 -5.78 -20.16
CA LEU A 156 -6.43 -6.40 -18.97
C LEU A 156 -6.37 -5.42 -17.78
N ARG A 157 -7.11 -4.30 -17.85
CA ARG A 157 -7.08 -3.24 -16.83
C ARG A 157 -7.39 -3.79 -15.44
N SER A 158 -8.46 -4.57 -15.27
CA SER A 158 -8.86 -5.07 -13.94
C SER A 158 -7.85 -6.08 -13.40
N THR A 159 -7.26 -6.91 -14.27
CA THR A 159 -6.14 -7.80 -13.92
C THR A 159 -4.95 -7.03 -13.38
N PHE A 160 -4.55 -5.95 -14.05
CA PHE A 160 -3.42 -5.13 -13.60
C PHE A 160 -3.75 -4.30 -12.34
N ILE A 161 -4.98 -3.82 -12.18
CA ILE A 161 -5.44 -3.20 -10.92
C ILE A 161 -5.34 -4.22 -9.78
N ALA A 162 -5.84 -5.44 -9.99
CA ALA A 162 -5.81 -6.50 -9.00
C ALA A 162 -4.37 -6.90 -8.64
N LEU A 163 -3.46 -6.99 -9.63
CA LEU A 163 -2.02 -7.19 -9.40
C LEU A 163 -1.41 -6.08 -8.54
N MET A 164 -1.76 -4.80 -8.78
CA MET A 164 -1.26 -3.69 -7.97
C MET A 164 -1.77 -3.79 -6.52
N ILE A 165 -3.05 -4.07 -6.31
CA ILE A 165 -3.63 -4.26 -4.97
C ILE A 165 -3.05 -5.51 -4.27
N GLY A 166 -2.84 -6.59 -5.03
CA GLY A 166 -2.19 -7.80 -4.56
C GLY A 166 -0.75 -7.55 -4.10
N SER A 167 0.04 -6.83 -4.91
CA SER A 167 1.40 -6.43 -4.55
C SER A 167 1.45 -5.53 -3.31
N TYR A 168 0.47 -4.64 -3.16
CA TYR A 168 0.29 -3.83 -1.96
C TYR A 168 0.03 -4.70 -0.73
N ALA A 169 -0.94 -5.61 -0.80
CA ALA A 169 -1.25 -6.50 0.31
C ALA A 169 -0.05 -7.39 0.67
N SER A 170 0.64 -7.94 -0.34
CA SER A 170 1.82 -8.77 -0.18
C SER A 170 3.06 -8.04 0.35
N SER A 171 3.06 -6.70 0.39
CA SER A 171 4.19 -5.93 0.94
C SER A 171 4.47 -6.21 2.42
N ALA A 172 3.50 -6.81 3.14
CA ALA A 172 3.69 -7.34 4.48
C ALA A 172 4.85 -8.35 4.59
N VAL A 173 5.23 -9.01 3.50
CA VAL A 173 6.37 -9.95 3.45
C VAL A 173 7.71 -9.26 3.68
N THR A 174 7.79 -7.95 3.45
CA THR A 174 9.07 -7.23 3.41
C THR A 174 9.73 -7.21 4.78
N PHE A 175 9.00 -6.99 5.88
CA PHE A 175 9.59 -7.06 7.22
C PHE A 175 10.04 -8.47 7.64
N PRO A 176 9.28 -9.55 7.40
CA PRO A 176 9.79 -10.91 7.54
C PRO A 176 11.06 -11.17 6.72
N GLY A 177 11.10 -10.72 5.45
CA GLY A 177 12.29 -10.85 4.61
C GLY A 177 13.49 -10.08 5.17
N VAL A 178 13.27 -8.86 5.65
CA VAL A 178 14.28 -8.04 6.34
C VAL A 178 14.74 -8.71 7.63
N LYS A 179 13.82 -9.28 8.39
CA LYS A 179 14.12 -10.01 9.62
C LYS A 179 15.03 -11.21 9.37
N VAL A 180 14.80 -11.96 8.29
CA VAL A 180 15.70 -13.06 7.91
C VAL A 180 17.13 -12.53 7.66
N ILE A 181 17.28 -11.38 7.00
CA ILE A 181 18.59 -10.76 6.76
C ILE A 181 19.24 -10.33 8.08
N TYR A 182 18.44 -9.77 9.00
CA TYR A 182 18.88 -9.39 10.35
C TYR A 182 19.35 -10.61 11.17
N ASP A 183 18.57 -11.69 11.16
CA ASP A 183 18.89 -12.93 11.87
C ASP A 183 20.15 -13.63 11.30
N PHE A 184 20.51 -13.36 10.03
CA PHE A 184 21.81 -13.77 9.45
C PHE A 184 23.01 -12.92 9.89
N GLY A 185 22.81 -11.95 10.78
CA GLY A 185 23.87 -11.15 11.41
C GLY A 185 24.14 -9.80 10.73
N ALA A 186 23.31 -9.37 9.79
CA ALA A 186 23.40 -8.02 9.24
C ALA A 186 22.87 -6.99 10.25
N SER A 187 23.62 -5.90 10.47
CA SER A 187 23.21 -4.81 11.37
C SER A 187 21.90 -4.15 10.92
N PHE A 188 20.99 -3.92 11.86
CA PHE A 188 19.69 -3.26 11.63
C PHE A 188 19.84 -1.89 10.97
N ILE A 189 20.79 -1.07 11.43
CA ILE A 189 21.11 0.25 10.84
C ILE A 189 21.52 0.09 9.37
N THR A 190 22.38 -0.89 9.07
CA THR A 190 22.86 -1.13 7.69
C THR A 190 21.71 -1.52 6.77
N ILE A 191 20.85 -2.43 7.21
CA ILE A 191 19.64 -2.85 6.50
C ILE A 191 18.77 -1.63 6.15
N LEU A 192 18.49 -0.77 7.13
CA LEU A 192 17.62 0.40 6.93
C LEU A 192 18.24 1.46 6.00
N VAL A 193 19.56 1.68 6.08
CA VAL A 193 20.27 2.59 5.17
C VAL A 193 20.29 2.05 3.73
N VAL A 194 20.49 0.74 3.56
CA VAL A 194 20.37 0.08 2.24
C VAL A 194 18.96 0.23 1.70
N TRP A 195 17.94 0.02 2.54
CA TRP A 195 16.56 0.16 2.12
C TRP A 195 16.18 1.61 1.76
N ALA A 196 16.68 2.59 2.51
CA ALA A 196 16.59 4.01 2.16
C ALA A 196 17.25 4.31 0.80
N SER A 197 18.40 3.70 0.52
CA SER A 197 19.09 3.83 -0.76
C SER A 197 18.27 3.22 -1.91
N CYS A 198 17.61 2.08 -1.67
CA CYS A 198 16.68 1.50 -2.64
C CYS A 198 15.47 2.41 -2.89
N ALA A 199 14.94 3.10 -1.86
CA ALA A 199 13.93 4.14 -2.06
C ALA A 199 14.47 5.33 -2.91
N GLY A 200 15.77 5.62 -2.83
CA GLY A 200 16.44 6.54 -3.75
C GLY A 200 16.42 6.06 -5.21
N LEU A 201 16.57 4.75 -5.45
CA LEU A 201 16.44 4.17 -6.78
C LEU A 201 15.00 4.26 -7.31
N VAL A 202 14.00 4.06 -6.45
CA VAL A 202 12.58 4.27 -6.80
C VAL A 202 12.33 5.73 -7.18
N PHE A 203 12.91 6.68 -6.46
CA PHE A 203 12.84 8.10 -6.80
C PHE A 203 13.41 8.36 -8.20
N LEU A 204 14.60 7.83 -8.50
CA LEU A 204 15.23 7.98 -9.82
C LEU A 204 14.40 7.32 -10.93
N ASN A 205 13.90 6.10 -10.71
CA ASN A 205 13.03 5.41 -11.64
C ASN A 205 11.77 6.24 -11.92
N CYS A 206 11.17 6.79 -10.87
CA CYS A 206 10.00 7.65 -10.98
C CYS A 206 10.30 8.93 -11.79
N PHE A 207 11.43 9.58 -11.52
CA PHE A 207 11.82 10.83 -12.18
C PHE A 207 11.95 10.64 -13.70
N PHE A 208 12.57 9.54 -14.14
CA PHE A 208 12.83 9.27 -15.55
C PHE A 208 11.67 8.58 -16.29
N ASN A 209 11.01 7.61 -15.66
CA ASN A 209 10.10 6.69 -16.35
C ASN A 209 8.61 6.95 -16.07
N TRP A 210 8.25 7.55 -14.93
CA TRP A 210 6.83 7.67 -14.55
C TRP A 210 6.09 8.74 -15.34
N PRO A 211 4.82 8.58 -15.74
CA PRO A 211 4.09 9.63 -16.48
C PRO A 211 3.84 10.90 -15.64
N LEU A 212 3.85 12.07 -16.28
CA LEU A 212 3.54 13.36 -15.63
C LEU A 212 2.05 13.48 -15.28
N GLU A 213 1.20 13.01 -16.18
CA GLU A 213 -0.26 13.01 -16.08
C GLU A 213 -0.75 11.57 -15.99
N PRO A 214 -1.86 11.29 -15.29
CA PRO A 214 -2.42 9.94 -15.26
C PRO A 214 -2.89 9.52 -16.65
N PHE A 215 -2.82 8.22 -16.94
CA PHE A 215 -3.38 7.70 -18.19
C PHE A 215 -4.90 7.77 -18.13
N PRO A 216 -5.57 8.32 -19.17
CA PRO A 216 -7.02 8.42 -19.21
C PRO A 216 -7.65 7.04 -19.05
N GLY A 217 -8.72 6.96 -18.25
CA GLY A 217 -9.52 5.75 -18.15
C GLY A 217 -10.29 5.46 -19.46
N PRO A 218 -10.90 4.27 -19.59
CA PRO A 218 -11.80 3.96 -20.70
C PRO A 218 -12.94 4.99 -20.84
N GLU A 219 -13.49 5.41 -19.70
CA GLU A 219 -14.51 6.46 -19.61
C GLU A 219 -14.00 7.79 -20.19
N ASP A 220 -12.77 8.18 -19.85
CA ASP A 220 -12.11 9.42 -20.30
C ASP A 220 -11.84 9.46 -21.82
N MET A 221 -11.63 8.30 -22.45
CA MET A 221 -11.39 8.23 -23.91
C MET A 221 -12.66 8.47 -24.72
N ASP A 222 -13.81 8.07 -24.20
CA ASP A 222 -15.10 8.26 -24.86
C ASP A 222 -15.52 9.74 -24.87
N TYR A 223 -14.97 10.57 -23.97
CA TYR A 223 -15.18 12.04 -23.98
C TYR A 223 -14.69 12.75 -25.24
N THR A 224 -13.85 12.18 -26.11
CA THR A 224 -13.54 12.88 -27.37
C THR A 224 -14.68 12.83 -28.39
N SER A 225 -15.49 11.77 -28.38
CA SER A 225 -16.74 11.67 -29.15
C SER A 225 -17.91 12.30 -28.36
N VAL A 226 -17.93 12.07 -27.05
CA VAL A 226 -18.93 12.53 -26.10
C VAL A 226 -18.79 14.02 -25.79
N ALA A 227 -17.63 14.70 -25.94
CA ALA A 227 -17.52 16.15 -25.74
C ALA A 227 -18.34 16.95 -26.76
N LYS A 228 -18.48 16.44 -27.99
CA LYS A 228 -19.39 17.02 -29.00
C LYS A 228 -20.86 16.82 -28.58
N THR A 229 -21.18 15.66 -28.02
CA THR A 229 -22.53 15.32 -27.54
C THR A 229 -22.87 16.00 -26.20
N VAL A 230 -21.89 16.22 -25.32
CA VAL A 230 -21.96 16.87 -24.01
C VAL A 230 -22.01 18.37 -24.17
N ALA A 231 -21.32 18.97 -25.15
CA ALA A 231 -21.55 20.37 -25.50
C ALA A 231 -23.02 20.60 -25.92
N TYR A 232 -23.62 19.65 -26.65
CA TYR A 232 -25.03 19.67 -27.05
C TYR A 232 -26.01 19.35 -25.89
N LEU A 233 -25.64 18.44 -24.98
CA LEU A 233 -26.43 18.08 -23.81
C LEU A 233 -26.32 19.09 -22.67
N LEU A 234 -25.17 19.75 -22.46
CA LEU A 234 -25.03 20.83 -21.46
C LEU A 234 -25.91 22.05 -21.78
N THR A 235 -26.27 22.25 -23.04
CA THR A 235 -27.28 23.24 -23.43
C THR A 235 -28.73 22.78 -23.19
N THR A 236 -28.99 21.50 -22.93
CA THR A 236 -30.36 20.93 -22.91
C THR A 236 -30.73 20.09 -21.67
N VAL A 237 -29.78 19.57 -20.91
CA VAL A 237 -29.96 18.68 -19.75
C VAL A 237 -28.94 19.05 -18.66
N GLY A 238 -29.39 19.13 -17.41
CA GLY A 238 -28.73 19.83 -16.30
C GLY A 238 -27.36 19.33 -15.82
N ARG A 239 -26.79 20.11 -14.88
CA ARG A 239 -25.45 20.00 -14.25
C ARG A 239 -25.02 18.57 -13.88
N PRO A 240 -23.69 18.28 -13.87
CA PRO A 240 -23.16 17.02 -13.34
C PRO A 240 -23.65 16.79 -11.90
N GLU A 241 -23.94 15.53 -11.57
CA GLU A 241 -24.38 15.15 -10.23
C GLU A 241 -23.39 15.63 -9.16
N SER A 242 -23.91 16.20 -8.06
CA SER A 242 -23.09 16.69 -6.95
C SER A 242 -22.29 15.55 -6.32
N PHE A 243 -20.98 15.75 -6.14
CA PHE A 243 -20.08 14.85 -5.38
C PHE A 243 -20.68 14.42 -4.03
N LEU A 244 -21.38 15.33 -3.35
CA LEU A 244 -22.03 15.08 -2.08
C LEU A 244 -23.19 14.08 -2.21
N LYS A 245 -23.93 14.13 -3.31
CA LYS A 245 -25.04 13.21 -3.61
C LYS A 245 -24.55 11.79 -3.85
N SER A 246 -23.37 11.65 -4.49
CA SER A 246 -22.71 10.35 -4.70
C SER A 246 -22.23 9.73 -3.38
N ILE A 247 -21.57 10.52 -2.52
CA ILE A 247 -21.12 10.08 -1.19
C ILE A 247 -22.29 9.68 -0.29
N MET A 248 -23.40 10.41 -0.34
CA MET A 248 -24.58 10.11 0.47
C MET A 248 -25.43 8.96 -0.10
N SER A 249 -25.01 8.31 -1.19
CA SER A 249 -25.73 7.17 -1.72
C SER A 249 -25.65 5.98 -0.73
N PRO A 250 -26.74 5.21 -0.55
CA PRO A 250 -26.76 4.11 0.42
C PRO A 250 -25.74 3.02 0.09
N ILE A 251 -25.46 2.79 -1.20
CA ILE A 251 -24.46 1.82 -1.68
C ILE A 251 -23.05 2.27 -1.31
N PHE A 252 -22.73 3.55 -1.53
CA PHE A 252 -21.44 4.10 -1.12
C PHE A 252 -21.27 4.03 0.40
N MET A 253 -22.29 4.42 1.17
CA MET A 253 -22.21 4.38 2.63
C MET A 253 -22.05 2.95 3.17
N LEU A 254 -22.75 1.97 2.59
CA LEU A 254 -22.63 0.56 2.98
C LEU A 254 -21.24 0.00 2.64
N SER A 255 -20.73 0.26 1.43
CA SER A 255 -19.40 -0.18 1.02
C SER A 255 -18.29 0.49 1.82
N ALA A 256 -18.37 1.81 2.04
CA ALA A 256 -17.43 2.55 2.88
C ALA A 256 -17.42 2.03 4.31
N SER A 257 -18.59 1.80 4.91
CA SER A 257 -18.70 1.25 6.27
C SER A 257 -18.09 -0.15 6.35
N THR A 258 -18.37 -1.00 5.36
CA THR A 258 -17.83 -2.37 5.30
C THR A 258 -16.31 -2.34 5.19
N MET A 259 -15.75 -1.48 4.33
CA MET A 259 -14.30 -1.28 4.19
C MET A 259 -13.67 -0.75 5.49
N CYS A 260 -14.31 0.20 6.18
CA CYS A 260 -13.80 0.68 7.47
C CYS A 260 -13.74 -0.43 8.53
N ILE A 261 -14.79 -1.26 8.63
CA ILE A 261 -14.84 -2.35 9.62
C ILE A 261 -13.79 -3.42 9.31
N THR A 262 -13.64 -3.81 8.04
CA THR A 262 -12.65 -4.82 7.64
C THR A 262 -11.23 -4.32 7.85
N GLN A 263 -10.92 -3.06 7.50
CA GLN A 263 -9.61 -2.46 7.72
C GLN A 263 -9.28 -2.32 9.21
N LEU A 264 -10.23 -1.86 10.03
CA LEU A 264 -10.02 -1.75 11.47
C LEU A 264 -9.75 -3.12 12.11
N ARG A 265 -10.48 -4.16 11.70
CA ARG A 265 -10.26 -5.53 12.16
C ARG A 265 -8.87 -6.04 11.79
N LEU A 266 -8.41 -5.77 10.56
CA LEU A 266 -7.07 -6.14 10.11
C LEU A 266 -5.98 -5.44 10.92
N LEU A 267 -6.09 -4.12 11.12
CA LEU A 267 -5.10 -3.36 11.90
C LEU A 267 -5.04 -3.81 13.36
N PHE A 268 -6.18 -4.08 13.98
CA PHE A 268 -6.22 -4.61 15.34
C PHE A 268 -5.55 -5.99 15.42
N TYR A 269 -5.85 -6.88 14.46
CA TYR A 269 -5.21 -8.19 14.39
C TYR A 269 -3.69 -8.05 14.27
N MET A 270 -3.19 -7.19 13.38
CA MET A 270 -1.75 -6.98 13.19
C MET A 270 -1.05 -6.45 14.43
N GLY A 271 -1.65 -5.48 15.14
CA GLY A 271 -1.07 -4.91 16.36
C GLY A 271 -1.08 -5.89 17.54
N ALA A 272 -2.12 -6.73 17.64
CA ALA A 272 -2.27 -7.69 18.74
C ALA A 272 -1.60 -9.06 18.46
N MET A 273 -1.23 -9.36 17.21
CA MET A 273 -0.81 -10.70 16.80
C MET A 273 0.34 -11.24 17.65
N ASN A 274 1.41 -10.46 17.84
CA ASN A 274 2.57 -10.94 18.59
C ASN A 274 2.22 -11.21 20.07
N SER A 275 1.41 -10.36 20.71
CA SER A 275 0.96 -10.58 22.10
C SER A 275 0.06 -11.81 22.23
N VAL A 276 -0.82 -12.07 21.24
CA VAL A 276 -1.64 -13.29 21.20
C VAL A 276 -0.76 -14.53 21.02
N LEU A 277 0.22 -14.47 20.12
CA LEU A 277 1.17 -15.56 19.89
C LEU A 277 2.02 -15.83 21.13
N GLU A 278 2.45 -14.80 21.86
CA GLU A 278 3.23 -14.95 23.08
C GLU A 278 2.47 -15.73 24.16
N VAL A 279 1.19 -15.43 24.36
CA VAL A 279 0.32 -16.18 25.28
C VAL A 279 0.11 -17.62 24.78
N LEU A 280 -0.05 -17.83 23.47
CA LEU A 280 -0.26 -19.17 22.89
C LEU A 280 1.01 -20.04 22.87
N CYS A 281 2.19 -19.43 22.92
CA CYS A 281 3.49 -20.12 22.86
C CYS A 281 4.19 -20.19 24.23
N ASP A 282 3.45 -19.99 25.33
CA ASP A 282 3.99 -19.99 26.70
C ASP A 282 5.21 -19.05 26.88
N GLY A 283 5.22 -17.90 26.19
CA GLY A 283 6.32 -16.94 26.21
C GLY A 283 7.54 -17.31 25.37
N ASN A 284 7.49 -18.36 24.54
CA ASN A 284 8.60 -18.75 23.67
C ASN A 284 8.73 -17.81 22.45
N LEU A 285 9.64 -16.84 22.58
CA LEU A 285 9.90 -15.78 21.59
C LEU A 285 10.35 -16.31 20.22
N ASP A 286 11.08 -17.42 20.16
CA ASP A 286 11.53 -18.03 18.91
C ASP A 286 10.35 -18.58 18.10
N THR A 287 9.39 -19.19 18.80
CA THR A 287 8.16 -19.72 18.19
C THR A 287 7.23 -18.59 17.74
N VAL A 288 7.11 -17.52 18.54
CA VAL A 288 6.36 -16.30 18.15
C VAL A 288 6.96 -15.68 16.89
N SER A 289 8.28 -15.55 16.85
CA SER A 289 9.05 -15.05 15.70
C SER A 289 8.79 -15.89 14.45
N LEU A 290 8.83 -17.23 14.57
CA LEU A 290 8.54 -18.15 13.48
C LEU A 290 7.11 -17.98 12.93
N TYR A 291 6.10 -17.96 13.81
CA TYR A 291 4.70 -17.82 13.39
C TYR A 291 4.40 -16.45 12.78
N SER A 292 4.97 -15.38 13.35
CA SER A 292 4.87 -14.02 12.80
C SER A 292 5.47 -13.95 11.38
N SER A 293 6.60 -14.63 11.17
CA SER A 293 7.26 -14.72 9.86
C SER A 293 6.43 -15.54 8.85
N ILE A 294 5.87 -16.69 9.27
CA ILE A 294 4.99 -17.51 8.43
C ILE A 294 3.78 -16.70 7.97
N PHE A 295 3.12 -15.98 8.89
CA PHE A 295 1.99 -15.14 8.57
C PHE A 295 2.34 -14.09 7.50
N GLY A 296 3.46 -13.39 7.64
CA GLY A 296 3.91 -12.42 6.65
C GLY A 296 4.24 -13.04 5.28
N VAL A 297 4.81 -14.24 5.25
CA VAL A 297 5.09 -14.98 4.00
C VAL A 297 3.79 -15.45 3.31
N LEU A 298 2.78 -15.88 4.07
CA LEU A 298 1.48 -16.26 3.52
C LEU A 298 0.81 -15.10 2.77
N GLN A 299 1.13 -13.85 3.11
CA GLN A 299 0.60 -12.69 2.41
C GLN A 299 1.11 -12.57 0.96
N LEU A 300 2.19 -13.26 0.57
CA LEU A 300 2.58 -13.41 -0.85
C LEU A 300 1.52 -14.12 -1.69
N LEU A 301 0.65 -14.93 -1.08
CA LEU A 301 -0.44 -15.58 -1.79
C LEU A 301 -1.43 -14.56 -2.39
N CYS A 302 -1.51 -13.33 -1.85
CA CYS A 302 -2.32 -12.27 -2.44
C CYS A 302 -1.82 -11.88 -3.83
N LEU A 303 -0.50 -11.80 -4.05
CA LEU A 303 0.09 -11.51 -5.36
C LEU A 303 -0.26 -12.60 -6.39
N MET A 304 -0.43 -13.85 -5.95
CA MET A 304 -0.78 -14.98 -6.82
C MET A 304 -2.29 -15.13 -7.07
N THR A 305 -3.12 -14.79 -6.09
CA THR A 305 -4.58 -15.03 -6.12
C THR A 305 -5.38 -13.85 -6.68
N THR A 306 -4.96 -12.61 -6.41
CA THR A 306 -5.63 -11.41 -6.92
C THR A 306 -5.69 -11.30 -8.45
N PRO A 307 -4.70 -11.75 -9.25
CA PRO A 307 -4.80 -11.67 -10.71
C PRO A 307 -5.93 -12.55 -11.25
N VAL A 308 -6.23 -13.68 -10.59
CA VAL A 308 -7.35 -14.56 -10.96
C VAL A 308 -8.68 -13.82 -10.82
N ILE A 309 -8.85 -13.06 -9.74
CA ILE A 309 -10.04 -12.23 -9.51
C ILE A 309 -10.13 -11.15 -10.60
N GLY A 310 -9.02 -10.47 -10.89
CA GLY A 310 -8.98 -9.44 -11.93
C GLY A 310 -9.28 -9.99 -13.33
N GLN A 311 -8.83 -11.21 -13.65
CA GLN A 311 -9.15 -11.89 -14.90
C GLN A 311 -10.64 -12.25 -15.01
N ILE A 312 -11.25 -12.70 -13.92
CA ILE A 312 -12.69 -12.95 -13.87
C ILE A 312 -13.47 -11.65 -14.10
N MET A 313 -13.03 -10.55 -13.49
CA MET A 313 -13.63 -9.22 -13.72
C MET A 313 -13.48 -8.74 -15.16
N ASP A 314 -12.28 -8.85 -15.74
CA ASP A 314 -12.04 -8.49 -17.15
C ASP A 314 -12.88 -9.35 -18.10
N TRP A 315 -13.01 -10.66 -17.84
CA TRP A 315 -13.86 -11.54 -18.63
C TRP A 315 -15.34 -11.11 -18.56
N LYS A 316 -15.83 -10.80 -17.35
CA LYS A 316 -17.22 -10.38 -17.15
C LYS A 316 -17.54 -9.02 -17.76
N LEU A 317 -16.63 -8.05 -17.65
CA LEU A 317 -16.80 -6.75 -18.29
C LEU A 317 -16.84 -6.90 -19.82
N LYS A 318 -16.02 -7.78 -20.37
CA LYS A 318 -16.05 -8.09 -21.80
C LYS A 318 -17.36 -8.76 -22.23
N ASP A 319 -17.88 -9.72 -21.46
CA ASP A 319 -19.19 -10.34 -21.72
C ASP A 319 -20.32 -9.28 -21.78
N CYS A 320 -20.20 -8.18 -21.03
CA CYS A 320 -21.17 -7.07 -21.03
C CYS A 320 -21.05 -6.18 -22.28
N ASP A 321 -19.84 -5.77 -22.66
CA ASP A 321 -19.62 -4.96 -23.87
C ASP A 321 -20.09 -5.70 -25.13
N ASP A 322 -19.74 -7.00 -25.24
CA ASP A 322 -20.16 -7.85 -26.37
C ASP A 322 -21.70 -8.08 -26.36
N GLY A 323 -22.36 -7.96 -25.19
CA GLY A 323 -23.82 -8.08 -25.05
C GLY A 323 -24.60 -6.79 -25.33
N GLU A 324 -24.00 -5.61 -25.21
CA GLU A 324 -24.63 -4.34 -25.57
C GLU A 324 -24.75 -4.13 -27.10
N GLU A 325 -23.83 -4.72 -27.88
CA GLU A 325 -23.96 -4.75 -29.35
C GLU A 325 -25.20 -5.54 -29.80
N ASP A 326 -25.72 -6.45 -28.96
CA ASP A 326 -26.87 -7.31 -29.19
C ASP A 326 -28.03 -7.06 -28.19
N LYS A 327 -28.50 -5.80 -28.04
CA LYS A 327 -29.80 -5.39 -27.41
C LYS A 327 -30.16 -5.95 -26.01
N GLU A 328 -30.04 -5.14 -24.95
CA GLU A 328 -31.08 -4.85 -23.90
C GLU A 328 -30.52 -3.90 -22.80
N PRO A 329 -31.35 -3.16 -22.03
CA PRO A 329 -30.92 -1.97 -21.30
C PRO A 329 -30.11 -2.26 -20.02
N LEU A 330 -29.22 -1.32 -19.70
CA LEU A 330 -28.28 -1.11 -18.57
C LEU A 330 -28.70 -1.53 -17.13
N SER A 331 -29.86 -2.15 -16.93
CA SER A 331 -30.44 -2.45 -15.62
C SER A 331 -29.79 -3.63 -14.89
N ASN A 332 -29.12 -4.55 -15.59
CA ASN A 332 -28.61 -5.78 -14.97
C ASN A 332 -27.14 -5.72 -14.53
N CYS A 333 -26.34 -4.76 -14.99
CA CYS A 333 -24.92 -4.65 -14.60
C CYS A 333 -24.71 -4.07 -13.19
N CYS A 334 -25.65 -3.26 -12.67
CA CYS A 334 -25.53 -2.65 -11.34
C CYS A 334 -25.76 -3.62 -10.16
N ASN A 335 -26.19 -4.86 -10.40
CA ASN A 335 -26.49 -5.81 -9.32
C ASN A 335 -25.26 -6.59 -8.80
N PHE A 336 -24.05 -6.30 -9.29
CA PHE A 336 -22.85 -7.09 -8.95
C PHE A 336 -22.02 -6.57 -7.76
N LEU A 337 -22.45 -5.49 -7.11
CA LEU A 337 -21.83 -4.96 -5.87
C LEU A 337 -22.61 -5.32 -4.59
N VAL A 338 -23.53 -6.29 -4.67
CA VAL A 338 -24.22 -6.90 -3.52
C VAL A 338 -23.58 -8.24 -3.17
#